data_AF-A0A4Y2KXS0-F1
#
_entry.id   AF-A0A4Y2KXS0-F1
#
_cell.length_a   1.000
_cell.length_b   1.000
_cell.length_c   1.000
_cell.angle_alpha   90.00
_cell.angle_beta   90.00
_cell.angle_gamma   90.00
#
_symmetry.space_group_name_H-M   'P 1'
#
loop_
_entity.id
_entity.type
_entity.pdbx_description
1 polymer ?
#
loop_
_entity_poly.entity_id
_entity_poly.type
_entity_poly.pdbx_seq_one_letter_code
_entity_poly.pdbx_strand_id
1 'polypeptide(L)'
;MLSHSVAAALNLYVGKEDFDSKASETAQFVYNMDKIFDSINARSLKSEKEMCAVTENSGHVELSKEKIIWIEKCHIRSSKTGRKIYAACKNGWLITLKAFIGISEVLLKKRKFIIISRFSQDSLENTFPTIRRRGGFRDNPDVYEFSPTQL
;
A
#
# COMPACT_ATOMS: atom_id res chain seq x y z
N MET A 1 -9.78 -4.73 -6.41
CA MET A 1 -9.06 -4.49 -7.68
C MET A 1 -7.66 -5.05 -7.64
N LEU A 2 -6.78 -4.58 -6.72
CA LEU A 2 -5.45 -5.16 -6.53
C LEU A 2 -5.50 -6.17 -5.38
N SER A 3 -5.93 -7.41 -5.64
CA SER A 3 -6.06 -8.43 -4.59
C SER A 3 -5.62 -9.81 -5.07
N HIS A 4 -5.22 -10.66 -4.12
CA HIS A 4 -4.91 -12.07 -4.38
C HIS A 4 -6.01 -12.79 -5.19
N SER A 5 -7.28 -12.60 -4.81
CA SER A 5 -8.42 -13.20 -5.51
C SER A 5 -8.54 -12.75 -6.97
N VAL A 6 -8.22 -11.49 -7.28
CA VAL A 6 -8.26 -10.98 -8.65
C VAL A 6 -7.09 -11.55 -9.47
N ALA A 7 -5.89 -11.62 -8.90
CA ALA A 7 -4.75 -12.26 -9.57
C ALA A 7 -5.02 -13.75 -9.84
N ALA A 8 -5.57 -14.48 -8.87
CA ALA A 8 -5.91 -15.89 -9.02
C ALA A 8 -6.98 -16.11 -10.09
N ALA A 9 -8.02 -15.27 -10.13
CA ALA A 9 -9.05 -15.33 -11.16
C ALA A 9 -8.47 -15.09 -12.56
N LEU A 10 -7.64 -14.04 -12.74
CA LEU A 10 -6.99 -13.76 -14.03
C LEU A 10 -6.16 -14.96 -14.52
N ASN A 11 -5.36 -15.57 -13.64
CA ASN A 11 -4.57 -16.75 -13.98
C ASN A 11 -5.44 -17.96 -14.33
N LEU A 12 -6.57 -18.16 -13.64
CA LEU A 12 -7.50 -19.26 -13.93
C LEU A 12 -8.10 -19.12 -15.34
N TYR A 13 -8.48 -17.91 -15.75
CA TYR A 13 -9.06 -17.68 -17.07
C TYR A 13 -8.01 -17.79 -18.19
N VAL A 14 -6.77 -17.35 -17.98
CA VAL A 14 -5.66 -17.59 -18.93
C VAL A 14 -5.41 -19.08 -19.17
N GLY A 15 -5.56 -19.93 -18.13
CA GLY A 15 -5.35 -21.37 -18.26
C GLY A 15 -6.54 -22.15 -18.84
N LYS A 16 -7.74 -21.57 -18.88
CA LYS A 16 -8.99 -22.27 -19.27
C LYS A 16 -9.57 -21.80 -20.60
N GLU A 17 -9.34 -20.55 -20.99
CA GLU A 17 -9.82 -19.96 -22.23
C GLU A 17 -8.62 -19.47 -23.04
N ASP A 18 -8.78 -19.27 -24.36
CA ASP A 18 -7.77 -18.64 -25.24
C ASP A 18 -7.70 -17.12 -24.95
N PHE A 19 -7.41 -16.80 -23.69
CA PHE A 19 -7.42 -15.47 -23.11
C PHE A 19 -6.07 -14.80 -23.36
N ASP A 20 -6.05 -13.49 -23.58
CA ASP A 20 -4.82 -12.76 -23.91
C ASP A 20 -3.72 -13.05 -22.88
N SER A 21 -2.58 -13.57 -23.35
CA SER A 21 -1.36 -13.83 -22.56
C SER A 21 -0.95 -12.64 -21.66
N LYS A 22 -1.27 -11.40 -22.04
CA LYS A 22 -1.05 -10.19 -21.21
C LYS A 22 -1.84 -10.19 -19.90
N ALA A 23 -2.90 -10.98 -19.78
CA ALA A 23 -3.64 -11.14 -18.54
C ALA A 23 -2.78 -11.82 -17.46
N SER A 24 -1.84 -12.71 -17.83
CA SER A 24 -0.87 -13.29 -16.89
C SER A 24 0.09 -12.23 -16.35
N GLU A 25 0.57 -11.32 -17.21
CA GLU A 25 1.41 -10.20 -16.77
C GLU A 25 0.66 -9.26 -15.82
N THR A 26 -0.62 -9.01 -16.12
CA THR A 26 -1.51 -8.22 -15.27
C THR A 26 -1.75 -8.90 -13.92
N ALA A 27 -2.00 -10.21 -13.91
CA ALA A 27 -2.16 -10.98 -12.69
C ALA A 27 -0.91 -10.90 -11.80
N GLN A 28 0.27 -11.01 -12.39
CA GLN A 28 1.54 -10.89 -11.67
C GLN A 28 1.73 -9.48 -11.09
N PHE A 29 1.38 -8.43 -11.83
CA PHE A 29 1.40 -7.06 -11.33
C PHE A 29 0.44 -6.89 -10.14
N VAL A 30 -0.80 -7.36 -10.28
CA VAL A 30 -1.82 -7.30 -9.22
C VAL A 30 -1.35 -8.02 -7.96
N TYR A 31 -0.78 -9.21 -8.12
CA TYR A 31 -0.24 -10.00 -7.02
C TYR A 31 0.91 -9.27 -6.31
N ASN A 32 1.88 -8.72 -7.06
CA ASN A 32 2.99 -7.98 -6.47
C ASN A 32 2.51 -6.76 -5.67
N MET A 33 1.53 -6.02 -6.19
CA MET A 33 0.95 -4.90 -5.47
C MET A 33 0.19 -5.33 -4.22
N ASP A 34 -0.62 -6.40 -4.29
CA ASP A 34 -1.33 -6.98 -3.14
C ASP A 34 -0.36 -7.34 -2.01
N LYS A 35 0.74 -8.03 -2.32
CA LYS A 35 1.78 -8.36 -1.31
C LYS A 35 2.44 -7.13 -0.69
N ILE A 36 2.74 -6.12 -1.51
CA ILE A 36 3.29 -4.86 -0.99
C ILE A 36 2.29 -4.22 -0.02
N PHE A 37 1.03 -4.05 -0.43
CA PHE A 37 -0.01 -3.44 0.41
C PHE A 37 -0.22 -4.19 1.72
N ASP A 38 -0.37 -5.51 1.68
CA ASP A 38 -0.57 -6.32 2.87
C ASP A 38 0.66 -6.23 3.81
N SER A 39 1.88 -6.17 3.26
CA SER A 39 3.12 -6.04 4.04
C SER A 39 3.28 -4.70 4.75
N ILE A 40 2.90 -3.58 4.11
CA ILE A 40 3.09 -2.23 4.65
C ILE A 40 1.84 -1.63 5.30
N ASN A 41 0.73 -2.37 5.36
CA ASN A 41 -0.52 -1.94 5.99
C ASN A 41 -1.05 -2.96 7.02
N ALA A 42 -0.17 -3.78 7.60
CA ALA A 42 -0.57 -4.72 8.63
C ALA A 42 -1.03 -4.00 9.91
N ARG A 43 -2.24 -4.34 10.37
CA ARG A 43 -2.96 -3.67 11.47
C ARG A 43 -3.00 -4.49 12.77
N SER A 44 -2.73 -5.79 12.70
CA SER A 44 -2.89 -6.71 13.82
C SER A 44 -1.62 -7.53 14.06
N LEU A 45 -1.48 -8.00 15.31
CA LEU A 45 -0.42 -8.90 15.74
C LEU A 45 -0.48 -10.26 15.03
N LYS A 46 -1.69 -10.78 14.86
CA LYS A 46 -1.99 -12.04 14.17
C LYS A 46 -2.99 -11.74 13.08
N SER A 47 -2.82 -12.41 11.94
CA SER A 47 -3.68 -12.26 10.76
C SER A 47 -3.83 -13.63 10.12
N GLU A 48 -5.00 -13.90 9.54
CA GLU A 48 -5.21 -15.05 8.66
C GLU A 48 -4.59 -14.82 7.28
N LYS A 49 -4.36 -13.56 6.90
CA LYS A 49 -3.58 -13.20 5.72
C LYS A 49 -2.10 -13.41 5.96
N GLU A 50 -1.34 -13.62 4.89
CA GLU A 50 0.10 -13.88 4.90
C GLU A 50 0.94 -12.85 5.67
N MET A 51 0.49 -11.59 5.78
CA MET A 51 1.24 -10.54 6.45
C MET A 51 0.53 -10.04 7.72
N CYS A 52 1.28 -10.03 8.83
CA CYS A 52 0.85 -9.59 10.16
C CYS A 52 1.83 -8.54 10.70
N ALA A 53 1.94 -8.38 12.02
CA ALA A 53 2.92 -7.47 12.60
C ALA A 53 4.34 -7.84 12.14
N VAL A 54 5.14 -6.81 11.85
CA VAL A 54 6.53 -7.01 11.44
C VAL A 54 7.30 -7.51 12.66
N THR A 55 7.97 -8.65 12.50
CA THR A 55 8.91 -9.23 13.47
C THR A 55 10.23 -9.55 12.77
N GLU A 56 11.28 -9.88 13.54
CA GLU A 56 12.58 -10.25 12.97
C GLU A 56 12.50 -11.40 11.95
N ASN A 57 11.54 -12.32 12.12
CA ASN A 57 11.39 -13.52 11.29
C ASN A 57 10.16 -13.48 10.37
N SER A 58 9.53 -12.31 10.22
CA SER A 58 8.25 -12.17 9.50
C SER A 58 8.38 -12.15 7.96
N GLY A 59 9.60 -12.08 7.41
CA GLY A 59 9.83 -12.04 5.96
C GLY A 59 9.50 -10.71 5.28
N HIS A 60 9.00 -9.70 6.00
CA HIS A 60 8.60 -8.42 5.40
C HIS A 60 9.78 -7.65 4.80
N VAL A 61 10.96 -7.74 5.40
CA VAL A 61 12.18 -7.05 4.94
C VAL A 61 12.67 -7.67 3.63
N GLU A 62 12.68 -8.99 3.55
CA GLU A 62 13.06 -9.77 2.38
C GLU A 62 12.11 -9.49 1.22
N LEU A 63 10.80 -9.53 1.48
CA LEU A 63 9.77 -9.15 0.51
C LEU A 63 10.01 -7.72 0.02
N SER A 64 10.27 -6.77 0.92
CA SER A 64 10.49 -5.37 0.57
C SER A 64 11.72 -5.19 -0.33
N LYS A 65 12.83 -5.88 -0.05
CA LYS A 65 14.04 -5.90 -0.90
C LYS A 65 13.75 -6.45 -2.29
N GLU A 66 13.02 -7.56 -2.38
CA GLU A 66 12.59 -8.17 -3.64
C GLU A 66 11.73 -7.19 -4.46
N LYS A 67 10.72 -6.57 -3.82
CA LYS A 67 9.78 -5.67 -4.49
C LYS A 67 10.41 -4.33 -4.89
N ILE A 68 11.41 -3.82 -4.17
CA ILE A 68 12.21 -2.66 -4.61
C ILE A 68 12.84 -2.94 -5.98
N ILE A 69 13.51 -4.08 -6.15
CA ILE A 69 14.15 -4.46 -7.42
C ILE A 69 13.10 -4.55 -8.54
N TRP A 70 11.94 -5.12 -8.24
CA TRP A 70 10.83 -5.22 -9.20
C TRP A 70 10.32 -3.84 -9.62
N ILE A 71 10.03 -2.94 -8.66
CA ILE A 71 9.57 -1.56 -8.95
C ILE A 71 10.61 -0.79 -9.76
N GLU A 72 11.89 -0.92 -9.44
CA GLU A 72 12.98 -0.24 -10.18
C GLU A 72 12.94 -0.59 -11.68
N LYS A 73 12.65 -1.87 -12.01
CA LYS A 73 12.48 -2.34 -13.39
C LYS A 73 11.18 -1.87 -14.06
N CYS A 74 10.11 -1.57 -13.30
CA CYS A 74 8.85 -1.11 -13.88
C CYS A 74 9.02 0.21 -14.65
N HIS A 75 8.35 0.33 -15.81
CA HIS A 75 8.29 1.56 -16.59
C HIS A 75 6.85 1.97 -16.79
N ILE A 76 6.54 3.21 -16.41
CA ILE A 76 5.21 3.78 -16.63
C ILE A 76 5.23 4.50 -17.97
N ARG A 77 4.24 4.21 -18.82
CA ARG A 77 4.11 4.78 -20.15
C ARG A 77 2.79 5.54 -20.25
N SER A 78 2.80 6.64 -21.01
CA SER A 78 1.57 7.35 -21.37
C SER A 78 0.69 6.45 -22.24
N SER A 79 -0.58 6.31 -21.89
CA SER A 79 -1.55 5.60 -22.74
C SER A 79 -1.79 6.32 -24.06
N LYS A 80 -1.62 7.64 -24.11
CA LYS A 80 -1.82 8.46 -25.32
C LYS A 80 -0.64 8.38 -26.29
N THR A 81 0.60 8.37 -25.78
CA THR A 81 1.80 8.53 -26.61
C THR A 81 2.74 7.33 -26.59
N GLY A 82 2.52 6.35 -25.71
CA GLY A 82 3.40 5.19 -25.50
C GLY A 82 4.78 5.51 -24.91
N ARG A 83 5.11 6.80 -24.75
CA ARG A 83 6.39 7.27 -24.22
C ARG A 83 6.49 7.00 -22.72
N LYS A 84 7.70 6.68 -22.26
CA LYS A 84 8.02 6.56 -20.84
C LYS A 84 7.78 7.91 -20.16
N ILE A 85 7.05 7.90 -19.05
CA ILE A 85 6.77 9.09 -18.26
C ILE A 85 7.42 8.98 -16.89
N TYR A 86 7.82 10.14 -16.36
CA TYR A 86 8.13 10.25 -14.94
C TYR A 86 6.84 10.14 -14.14
N ALA A 87 6.87 9.30 -13.11
CA ALA A 87 5.73 9.10 -12.22
C ALA A 87 6.21 9.24 -10.78
N ALA A 88 5.83 10.34 -10.13
CA ALA A 88 6.21 10.61 -8.74
C ALA A 88 5.79 9.47 -7.80
N CYS A 89 4.66 8.79 -8.08
CA CYS A 89 4.20 7.65 -7.29
C CYS A 89 5.18 6.48 -7.28
N LYS A 90 5.90 6.22 -8.39
CA LYS A 90 6.94 5.17 -8.43
C LYS A 90 8.05 5.48 -7.42
N ASN A 91 8.51 6.72 -7.39
CA ASN A 91 9.53 7.16 -6.45
C ASN A 91 9.00 7.13 -5.00
N GLY A 92 7.73 7.50 -4.79
CA GLY A 92 7.05 7.34 -3.51
C GLY A 92 7.14 5.91 -2.99
N TRP A 93 6.80 4.92 -3.82
CA TRP A 93 6.89 3.50 -3.45
C TRP A 93 8.31 3.07 -3.06
N LEU A 94 9.32 3.49 -3.84
CA LEU A 94 10.72 3.17 -3.53
C LEU A 94 11.17 3.79 -2.20
N ILE A 95 10.78 5.05 -1.95
CA ILE A 95 11.08 5.73 -0.68
C ILE A 95 10.40 5.00 0.48
N THR A 96 9.11 4.69 0.36
CA THR A 96 8.33 4.00 1.40
C THR A 96 8.96 2.65 1.75
N LEU A 97 9.31 1.82 0.76
CA LEU A 97 9.90 0.50 1.02
C LEU A 97 11.32 0.58 1.61
N LYS A 98 12.14 1.54 1.14
CA LYS A 98 13.49 1.74 1.70
C LYS A 98 13.42 2.26 3.15
N ALA A 99 12.52 3.20 3.43
CA ALA A 99 12.27 3.68 4.77
C ALA A 99 11.71 2.58 5.69
N PHE A 100 10.80 1.75 5.19
CA PHE A 100 10.25 0.60 5.90
C PHE A 100 11.34 -0.36 6.38
N ILE A 101 12.31 -0.70 5.52
CA ILE A 101 13.45 -1.55 5.88
C ILE A 101 14.26 -0.91 7.01
N GLY A 102 14.68 0.36 6.85
CA GLY A 102 15.49 1.04 7.85
C GLY A 102 14.79 1.21 9.19
N ILE A 103 13.50 1.56 9.18
CA ILE A 103 12.67 1.65 10.40
C ILE A 103 12.57 0.29 11.09
N SER A 104 12.34 -0.77 10.33
CA SER A 104 12.21 -2.12 10.86
C SER A 104 13.51 -2.56 11.55
N GLU A 105 14.66 -2.36 10.91
CA GLU A 105 15.98 -2.69 11.48
C GLU A 105 16.28 -1.94 12.78
N VAL A 106 15.85 -0.67 12.88
CA VAL A 106 16.09 0.14 14.09
C VAL A 106 15.13 -0.22 15.21
N LEU A 107 13.84 -0.40 14.90
CA LEU A 107 12.81 -0.60 15.92
C LEU A 107 12.80 -2.04 16.45
N LEU A 108 13.06 -3.05 15.62
CA LEU A 108 13.05 -4.44 16.06
C LEU A 108 14.16 -4.75 17.07
N LYS A 109 15.28 -4.01 17.02
CA LYS A 109 16.32 -4.06 18.09
C LYS A 109 15.80 -3.71 19.48
N LYS A 110 14.67 -3.00 19.58
CA LYS A 110 14.10 -2.47 20.83
C LYS A 110 12.67 -2.94 21.12
N ARG A 111 12.03 -3.60 20.15
CA ARG A 111 10.60 -3.95 20.18
C ARG A 111 10.41 -5.31 19.53
N LYS A 112 9.57 -6.15 20.15
CA LYS A 112 9.30 -7.51 19.65
C LYS A 112 8.57 -7.52 18.30
N PHE A 113 7.82 -6.47 18.00
CA PHE A 113 7.06 -6.35 16.77
C PHE A 113 6.75 -4.88 16.43
N ILE A 114 6.33 -4.63 15.18
CA ILE A 114 5.89 -3.31 14.69
C ILE A 114 4.53 -3.46 14.00
N ILE A 115 3.59 -2.59 14.35
CA ILE A 115 2.32 -2.45 13.62
C ILE A 115 2.49 -1.33 12.60
N ILE A 116 2.80 -1.70 11.37
CA ILE A 116 3.22 -0.76 10.34
C ILE A 116 2.10 0.18 9.87
N SER A 117 0.83 -0.23 10.00
CA SER A 117 -0.31 0.64 9.66
C SER A 117 -0.37 1.94 10.50
N ARG A 118 0.39 2.03 11.60
CA ARG A 118 0.49 3.25 12.43
C ARG A 118 1.40 4.33 11.82
N PHE A 119 2.11 4.00 10.74
CA PHE A 119 2.99 4.93 10.02
C PHE A 119 2.28 5.61 8.84
N SER A 120 1.03 5.24 8.53
CA SER A 120 0.23 5.91 7.51
C SER A 120 -0.52 7.12 8.06
N GLN A 121 -0.99 7.98 7.16
CA GLN A 121 -1.79 9.16 7.50
C GLN A 121 -3.26 8.82 7.78
N ASP A 122 -3.68 7.54 7.67
CA ASP A 122 -5.06 7.09 7.87
C ASP A 122 -5.67 7.61 9.18
N SER A 123 -4.90 7.64 10.28
CA SER A 123 -5.42 8.11 11.57
C SER A 123 -5.79 9.60 11.53
N LEU A 124 -4.99 10.41 10.82
CA LEU A 124 -5.25 11.82 10.60
C LEU A 124 -6.42 11.99 9.63
N GLU A 125 -6.40 11.26 8.51
CA GLU A 125 -7.44 11.35 7.49
C GLU A 125 -8.81 10.94 8.02
N ASN A 126 -8.89 9.89 8.85
CA ASN A 126 -10.12 9.45 9.50
C ASN A 126 -10.64 10.45 10.55
N THR A 127 -9.81 11.39 11.00
CA THR A 127 -10.24 12.48 11.88
C THR A 127 -11.01 13.56 11.10
N PHE A 128 -10.66 13.84 9.85
CA PHE A 128 -11.30 14.92 9.09
C PHE A 128 -12.81 14.73 8.83
N PRO A 129 -13.33 13.54 8.44
CA PRO A 129 -14.76 13.31 8.37
C PRO A 129 -15.47 13.53 9.70
N THR A 130 -14.82 13.20 10.83
CA THR A 130 -15.39 13.42 12.16
C THR A 130 -15.56 14.90 12.44
N ILE A 131 -14.64 15.74 11.99
CA ILE A 131 -14.75 17.21 12.06
C ILE A 131 -15.87 17.70 11.14
N ARG A 132 -15.87 17.29 9.87
CA ARG A 132 -16.89 17.70 8.88
C ARG A 132 -18.31 17.35 9.32
N ARG A 133 -18.51 16.17 9.92
CA ARG A 133 -19.82 15.73 10.44
C ARG A 133 -20.41 16.63 11.51
N ARG A 134 -19.61 17.45 12.21
CA ARG A 134 -20.12 18.39 13.23
C ARG A 134 -20.94 19.52 12.62
N GLY A 135 -20.68 19.88 11.36
CA GLY A 135 -21.35 20.98 10.65
C GLY A 135 -22.70 20.59 10.01
N GLY A 136 -23.21 19.38 10.22
CA GLY A 136 -24.44 18.91 9.56
C GLY A 136 -24.25 18.86 8.03
N PHE A 137 -25.01 19.67 7.29
CA PHE A 137 -24.88 19.80 5.82
C PHE A 137 -23.69 20.64 5.36
N ARG A 138 -22.92 21.23 6.29
CA ARG A 138 -21.74 22.04 5.98
C ARG A 138 -20.49 21.16 5.91
N ASP A 139 -20.35 20.41 4.83
CA ASP A 139 -19.23 19.47 4.60
C ASP A 139 -17.86 20.15 4.47
N ASN A 140 -17.82 21.46 4.19
CA ASN A 140 -16.59 22.23 4.05
C ASN A 140 -16.55 23.36 5.07
N PRO A 141 -16.11 23.09 6.32
CA PRO A 141 -16.02 24.11 7.36
C PRO A 141 -14.97 25.16 6.99
N ASP A 142 -15.18 26.40 7.43
CA ASP A 142 -14.13 27.42 7.36
C ASP A 142 -13.10 27.25 8.49
N VAL A 143 -12.05 28.09 8.48
CA VAL A 143 -10.95 27.99 9.46
C VAL A 143 -11.44 28.20 10.90
N TYR A 144 -12.47 29.02 11.12
CA TYR A 144 -13.00 29.27 12.45
C TYR A 144 -13.79 28.07 12.97
N GLU A 145 -14.55 27.41 12.10
CA GLU A 145 -15.31 26.20 12.43
C GLU A 145 -14.44 24.96 12.59
N PHE A 146 -13.29 24.93 11.92
CA PHE A 146 -12.29 23.89 12.10
C PHE A 146 -11.54 24.06 13.45
N SER A 147 -11.46 25.29 13.96
CA SER A 147 -10.79 25.60 15.21
C SER A 147 -11.68 25.27 16.41
N PRO A 148 -11.18 24.54 17.44
CA PRO A 148 -11.94 24.24 18.65
C PRO A 148 -12.20 25.46 19.57
N THR A 149 -11.86 26.69 19.16
CA THR A 149 -11.82 27.90 20.01
C THR A 149 -13.19 28.54 20.29
N GLN A 150 -14.29 27.79 20.19
CA GLN A 150 -15.60 28.22 20.68
C GLN A 150 -16.13 27.22 21.72
N LEU A 151 -15.51 27.25 22.90
CA LEU A 151 -16.05 26.77 24.18
C LEU A 151 -15.67 27.79 25.25
#